data_AF-A0AAW4MY11-F1
#
_entry.id   AF-A0AAW4MY11-F1
#
_cell.length_a   1.000
_cell.length_b   1.000
_cell.length_c   1.000
_cell.angle_alpha   90.00
_cell.angle_beta   90.00
_cell.angle_gamma   90.00
#
_symmetry.space_group_name_H-M   'P 1'
#
loop_
_entity.id
_entity.type
_entity.pdbx_description
1 polymer ?
#
loop_
_entity_poly.entity_id
_entity_poly.type
_entity_poly.pdbx_seq_one_letter_code
_entity_poly.pdbx_strand_id
1 'polypeptide(L)' 'MARPIREAPILVGKDAERFVKEMKRVESLTPKQRRANREKLHAEVEEINKK' A
#
# COMPACT_ATOMS: atom_id res chain seq x y z
N MET A 1 -0.35 -17.86 26.14
CA MET A 1 -0.31 -18.49 24.80
C MET A 1 -0.20 -17.38 23.77
N ALA A 2 0.72 -17.49 22.80
CA ALA A 2 0.80 -16.51 21.72
C ALA A 2 -0.49 -16.53 20.91
N ARG A 3 -1.04 -15.35 20.58
CA ARG A 3 -2.21 -15.26 19.70
C ARG A 3 -1.80 -15.82 18.32
N PRO A 4 -2.62 -16.67 17.67
CA PRO A 4 -2.32 -17.12 16.32
C PRO A 4 -2.20 -15.90 15.40
N ILE A 5 -1.04 -15.76 14.73
CA ILE A 5 -0.90 -14.77 13.68
C ILE A 5 -1.76 -15.29 12.53
N ARG A 6 -2.81 -14.53 12.17
CA ARG A 6 -3.62 -14.85 11.01
C ARG A 6 -2.70 -14.93 9.79
N GLU A 7 -2.71 -16.07 9.11
CA GLU A 7 -1.89 -16.27 7.91
C GLU A 7 -2.19 -15.17 6.90
N ALA A 8 -1.14 -14.64 6.26
CA ALA A 8 -1.31 -13.66 5.21
C ALA A 8 -2.11 -14.30 4.07
N PRO A 9 -3.13 -13.62 3.53
CA PRO A 9 -3.90 -14.17 2.42
C PRO A 9 -2.98 -14.35 1.21
N ILE A 10 -3.01 -15.55 0.62
CA ILE A 10 -2.29 -15.83 -0.63
C ILE A 10 -3.05 -15.16 -1.77
N LEU A 11 -2.43 -14.16 -2.40
CA LEU A 11 -2.99 -13.53 -3.60
C LEU A 11 -2.87 -14.49 -4.78
N VAL A 12 -3.95 -14.64 -5.55
CA VAL A 12 -4.01 -15.54 -6.72
C VAL A 12 -4.64 -14.82 -7.93
N GLY A 13 -4.36 -15.33 -9.13
CA GLY A 13 -4.92 -14.81 -10.38
C GLY A 13 -4.65 -13.31 -10.59
N LYS A 14 -5.72 -12.57 -10.93
CA LYS A 14 -5.65 -11.13 -11.24
C LYS A 14 -5.14 -10.28 -10.08
N ASP A 15 -5.40 -10.69 -8.83
CA ASP A 15 -4.95 -9.94 -7.66
C ASP A 15 -3.45 -10.10 -7.44
N ALA A 16 -2.91 -11.29 -7.70
CA ALA A 16 -1.46 -11.51 -7.69
C ALA A 16 -0.76 -10.67 -8.79
N GLU A 17 -1.32 -10.65 -10.00
CA GLU A 17 -0.79 -9.83 -11.10
C GLU A 17 -0.79 -8.33 -10.76
N ARG A 18 -1.90 -7.84 -10.18
CA ARG A 18 -2.02 -6.45 -9.75
C ARG A 18 -0.98 -6.11 -8.68
N PHE A 19 -0.81 -6.97 -7.69
CA PHE A 19 0.18 -6.78 -6.63
C PHE A 19 1.60 -6.67 -7.20
N VAL A 20 2.00 -7.60 -8.07
CA VAL A 20 3.32 -7.59 -8.72
C VAL A 20 3.52 -6.32 -9.53
N LYS A 21 2.50 -5.84 -10.25
CA LYS A 21 2.57 -4.60 -11.02
C LYS A 21 2.77 -3.38 -10.13
N GLU A 22 2.03 -3.28 -9.03
CA GLU A 22 2.17 -2.16 -8.08
C GLU A 22 3.53 -2.19 -7.36
N MET A 23 4.02 -3.38 -6.99
CA MET A 23 5.35 -3.53 -6.39
C MET A 23 6.46 -2.98 -7.30
N LYS A 24 6.47 -3.38 -8.58
CA LYS A 24 7.42 -2.85 -9.57
C LYS A 24 7.31 -1.33 -9.71
N ARG A 25 6.10 -0.79 -9.65
CA ARG A 25 5.85 0.64 -9.68
C ARG A 25 6.49 1.34 -8.49
N VAL A 26 6.29 0.82 -7.28
CA VAL A 26 6.86 1.38 -6.05
C VAL A 26 8.37 1.29 -6.02
N GLU A 27 8.95 0.17 -6.45
CA GLU A 27 10.41 -0.02 -6.55
C GLU A 27 11.05 0.99 -7.50
N SER A 28 10.36 1.32 -8.60
CA SER A 28 10.84 2.33 -9.56
C SER A 28 10.76 3.78 -9.04
N LEU A 29 10.11 4.03 -7.89
CA LEU A 29 9.94 5.39 -7.38
C LEU A 29 11.18 5.90 -6.63
N THR A 30 11.55 7.14 -6.96
CA THR A 30 12.57 7.88 -6.24
C THR A 30 12.09 8.28 -4.83
N PRO A 31 13.00 8.52 -3.87
CA PRO A 31 12.64 8.98 -2.53
C PRO A 31 11.80 10.27 -2.52
N LYS A 32 12.07 11.21 -3.45
CA LYS A 32 11.30 12.46 -3.57
C LYS A 32 9.84 12.20 -3.97
N GLN A 33 9.63 11.33 -4.96
CA GLN A 33 8.27 10.96 -5.39
C GLN A 33 7.52 10.19 -4.29
N ARG A 34 8.21 9.31 -3.55
CA ARG A 34 7.62 8.63 -2.40
C ARG A 34 7.15 9.60 -1.32
N ARG A 35 7.94 10.66 -1.04
CA ARG A 35 7.56 11.70 -0.08
C ARG A 35 6.31 12.46 -0.53
N ALA A 36 6.25 12.89 -1.79
CA ALA A 36 5.08 13.58 -2.33
C ALA A 36 3.80 12.70 -2.26
N ASN A 37 3.92 11.40 -2.56
CA ASN A 37 2.80 10.47 -2.43
C ASN A 37 2.32 10.34 -0.98
N ARG A 38 3.24 10.34 -0.01
CA ARG A 38 2.91 10.28 1.42
C ARG A 38 2.20 11.55 1.89
N GLU A 39 2.67 12.73 1.48
CA GLU A 39 2.03 14.01 1.81
C GLU A 39 0.60 14.08 1.24
N LYS A 40 0.42 13.64 -0.01
CA LYS A 40 -0.91 13.53 -0.62
C LYS A 40 -1.84 12.59 0.14
N LEU A 41 -1.34 11.41 0.52
CA LEU A 41 -2.12 10.43 1.30
C LEU A 41 -2.56 11.00 2.66
N HIS A 42 -1.66 11.70 3.36
CA HIS A 42 -1.99 12.34 4.63
C HIS A 42 -3.11 13.37 4.47
N ALA A 43 -3.04 14.22 3.44
CA ALA A 43 -4.07 15.20 3.17
C ALA A 43 -5.44 14.53 2.88
N GLU A 44 -5.46 13.47 2.07
CA GLU A 44 -6.70 12.72 1.77
C GLU A 44 -7.31 12.08 3.02
N VAL A 45 -6.49 11.49 3.89
CA VAL A 45 -6.96 10.90 5.15
C VAL A 45 -7.49 11.95 6.11
N GLU A 46 -6.84 13.11 6.20
CA GLU A 46 -7.34 14.23 7.02
C GLU A 46 -8.68 14.74 6.51
N GLU A 47 -8.87 14.86 5.19
CA GLU A 47 -10.15 15.26 4.60
C GLU A 47 -11.26 14.23 4.83
N ILE A 48 -10.94 12.92 4.81
CA ILE A 48 -11.89 11.86 5.15
C ILE A 48 -12.25 11.91 6.64
N ASN A 49 -11.28 12.10 7.53
CA ASN A 49 -11.52 12.13 8.98
C ASN A 49 -12.25 13.39 9.45
N LYS A 50 -12.24 14.47 8.66
CA LYS A 50 -13.04 15.68 8.92
C LYS A 50 -14.52 15.51 8.54
N LYS A 51 -14.85 14.52 7.71
CA LYS A 51 -16.23 14.19 7.30
C LYS A 51 -16.84 13.14 8.22
#